data_AF-A0A2X0PHU9-F1
#
_entry.id   AF-A0A2X0PHU9-F1
#
_cell.length_a   1.000
_cell.length_b   1.000
_cell.length_c   1.000
_cell.angle_alpha   90.00
_cell.angle_beta   90.00
_cell.angle_gamma   90.00
#
_symmetry.space_group_name_H-M   'P 1'
#
loop_
_entity.id
_entity.type
_entity.pdbx_description
1 polymer ?
#
loop_
_entity_poly.entity_id
_entity_poly.type
_entity_poly.pdbx_seq_one_letter_code
_entity_poly.pdbx_strand_id
1 'polypeptide(L)'
;MAEKKTYEPLDELLESTGMKYSAIAEKSNIDKSYLYRLRKKPSKLDGELILRISKATGIDKNKLFDISYFFATKVDKLQQKAS
;
A
#
# COMPACT_ATOMS: atom_id res chain seq x y z
N MET A 1 -20.99 11.28 -1.76
CA MET A 1 -20.08 10.25 -2.33
C MET A 1 -19.11 9.88 -1.22
N ALA A 2 -19.04 8.60 -0.82
CA ALA A 2 -18.14 8.20 0.27
C ALA A 2 -16.70 8.44 -0.18
N GLU A 3 -15.99 9.38 0.47
CA GLU A 3 -14.57 9.60 0.23
C GLU A 3 -13.85 8.26 0.43
N LYS A 4 -13.21 7.76 -0.63
CA LYS A 4 -12.37 6.57 -0.51
C LYS A 4 -11.25 6.90 0.48
N LYS A 5 -11.29 6.25 1.63
CA LYS A 5 -10.32 6.45 2.73
C LYS A 5 -8.96 5.81 2.47
N THR A 6 -8.78 5.14 1.33
CA THR A 6 -7.58 4.38 0.94
C THR A 6 -6.96 4.94 -0.33
N TYR A 7 -5.68 4.70 -0.53
CA TYR A 7 -4.93 5.13 -1.70
C TYR A 7 -5.18 4.16 -2.86
N GLU A 8 -5.99 4.60 -3.82
CA GLU A 8 -6.44 3.79 -4.96
C GLU A 8 -5.30 3.06 -5.70
N PRO A 9 -4.13 3.66 -5.98
CA PRO A 9 -3.07 2.95 -6.70
C PRO A 9 -2.55 1.71 -5.98
N LEU A 10 -2.56 1.69 -4.64
CA LEU A 10 -2.18 0.49 -3.89
C LEU A 10 -3.30 -0.56 -3.91
N ASP A 11 -4.56 -0.12 -3.84
CA ASP A 11 -5.72 -1.01 -3.90
C ASP A 11 -5.79 -1.72 -5.26
N GLU A 12 -5.64 -0.98 -6.36
CA GLU A 12 -5.62 -1.53 -7.73
C GLU A 12 -4.49 -2.54 -7.93
N LEU A 13 -3.29 -2.24 -7.40
CA LEU A 13 -2.15 -3.13 -7.49
C LEU A 13 -2.42 -4.45 -6.76
N LEU A 14 -2.99 -4.40 -5.56
CA LEU A 14 -3.34 -5.58 -4.78
C LEU A 14 -4.51 -6.35 -5.43
N GLU A 15 -5.50 -5.67 -5.97
CA GLU A 15 -6.66 -6.29 -6.65
C GLU A 15 -6.26 -6.97 -7.97
N SER A 16 -5.26 -6.46 -8.69
CA SER A 16 -4.74 -7.09 -9.92
C SER A 16 -4.19 -8.51 -9.72
N THR A 17 -3.88 -8.88 -8.48
CA THR A 17 -3.42 -10.23 -8.13
C THR A 17 -4.55 -11.26 -8.10
N GLY A 18 -5.81 -10.80 -8.07
CA GLY A 18 -7.00 -11.64 -7.86
C GLY A 18 -7.13 -12.17 -6.43
N MET A 19 -6.23 -11.80 -5.51
CA MET A 19 -6.23 -12.29 -4.13
C MET A 19 -7.13 -11.44 -3.24
N LYS A 20 -7.85 -12.10 -2.32
CA LYS A 20 -8.57 -11.40 -1.25
C LYS A 20 -7.57 -10.74 -0.30
N TYR A 21 -7.87 -9.52 0.16
CA TYR A 21 -7.03 -8.80 1.13
C TYR A 21 -6.70 -9.60 2.40
N SER A 22 -7.63 -10.45 2.88
CA SER A 22 -7.37 -11.33 4.02
C SER A 22 -6.27 -12.35 3.72
N ALA A 23 -6.27 -12.95 2.52
CA ALA A 23 -5.26 -13.91 2.10
C ALA A 23 -3.90 -13.22 1.89
N ILE A 24 -3.88 -11.99 1.39
CA ILE A 24 -2.66 -11.19 1.26
C ILE A 24 -2.05 -10.91 2.65
N ALA A 25 -2.88 -10.48 3.60
CA ALA A 25 -2.44 -10.19 4.97
C ALA A 25 -1.85 -11.45 5.64
N GLU A 26 -2.56 -12.57 5.56
CA GLU A 26 -2.14 -13.86 6.10
C GLU A 26 -0.81 -14.33 5.49
N LYS A 27 -0.71 -14.36 4.15
CA LYS A 27 0.53 -14.78 3.47
C LYS A 27 1.71 -13.82 3.67
N SER A 28 1.43 -12.54 3.92
CA SER A 28 2.46 -11.55 4.24
C SER A 28 2.84 -11.54 5.72
N ASN A 29 2.23 -12.41 6.52
CA ASN A 29 2.38 -12.47 7.98
C ASN A 29 2.14 -11.11 8.65
N ILE A 30 1.04 -10.46 8.29
CA ILE A 30 0.57 -9.20 8.89
C ILE A 30 -0.92 -9.29 9.23
N ASP A 31 -1.34 -8.49 10.19
CA ASP A 31 -2.76 -8.41 10.53
C ASP A 31 -3.57 -7.71 9.44
N LYS A 32 -4.84 -8.13 9.25
CA LYS A 32 -5.75 -7.56 8.24
C LYS A 32 -6.03 -6.07 8.51
N SER A 33 -6.12 -5.66 9.77
CA SER A 33 -6.27 -4.24 10.13
C SER A 33 -5.00 -3.45 9.83
N TYR A 34 -3.83 -4.08 9.94
CA TYR A 34 -2.56 -3.48 9.57
C TYR A 34 -2.46 -3.25 8.06
N LEU A 35 -2.83 -4.24 7.24
CA LEU A 35 -2.91 -4.08 5.79
C LEU A 35 -3.88 -2.94 5.40
N TYR A 36 -5.03 -2.84 6.05
CA TYR A 36 -5.95 -1.72 5.82
C TYR A 36 -5.33 -0.36 6.15
N ARG A 37 -4.54 -0.26 7.24
CA ARG A 37 -3.81 0.98 7.58
C ARG A 37 -2.73 1.32 6.53
N LEU A 38 -2.01 0.33 6.01
CA LEU A 38 -1.05 0.52 4.92
C LEU A 38 -1.74 1.03 3.65
N ARG A 39 -2.92 0.51 3.32
CA ARG A 39 -3.75 1.00 2.21
C ARG A 39 -4.19 2.46 2.37
N LYS A 40 -4.36 2.95 3.60
CA LYS A 40 -4.61 4.39 3.85
C LYS A 40 -3.37 5.24 3.76
N LYS A 41 -2.24 4.72 4.23
CA LYS A 41 -0.96 5.43 4.29
C LYS A 41 0.18 4.53 3.74
N PRO A 42 0.30 4.42 2.40
CA PRO A 42 1.31 3.60 1.75
C PRO A 42 2.74 3.98 2.11
N SER A 43 2.99 5.22 2.55
CA SER A 43 4.32 5.66 3.02
C SER A 43 4.87 4.87 4.21
N LYS A 44 4.05 4.03 4.85
CA LYS A 44 4.47 3.11 5.91
C LYS A 44 4.94 1.74 5.39
N LEU A 45 4.90 1.52 4.08
CA LEU A 45 5.52 0.37 3.45
C LEU A 45 7.04 0.55 3.48
N ASP A 46 7.66 -0.05 4.49
CA ASP A 46 9.12 -0.20 4.55
C ASP A 46 9.60 -1.37 3.67
N GLY A 47 10.92 -1.50 3.53
CA GLY A 47 11.52 -2.52 2.67
C GLY A 47 11.16 -3.95 3.06
N GLU A 48 10.96 -4.22 4.36
CA GLU A 48 10.59 -5.55 4.84
C GLU A 48 9.14 -5.88 4.50
N LEU A 49 8.21 -4.95 4.73
CA LEU A 49 6.80 -5.11 4.37
C LEU A 49 6.62 -5.25 2.86
N ILE A 50 7.35 -4.45 2.07
CA ILE A 50 7.37 -4.58 0.61
C ILE A 50 7.84 -5.97 0.20
N LEU A 51 8.91 -6.48 0.81
CA LEU A 51 9.42 -7.82 0.52
C LEU A 51 8.40 -8.91 0.87
N ARG A 52 7.74 -8.81 2.02
CA ARG A 52 6.72 -9.77 2.48
C ARG A 52 5.51 -9.77 1.55
N ILE A 53 4.98 -8.59 1.23
CA ILE A 53 3.82 -8.44 0.34
C ILE A 53 4.17 -8.90 -1.08
N SER A 54 5.33 -8.53 -1.61
CA SER A 54 5.82 -9.01 -2.91
C SER A 54 5.88 -10.52 -2.97
N LYS A 55 6.48 -11.18 -1.96
CA LYS A 55 6.51 -12.66 -1.88
C LYS A 55 5.11 -13.28 -1.77
N ALA A 56 4.21 -12.65 -1.04
CA ALA A 56 2.85 -13.16 -0.83
C ALA A 56 1.96 -13.05 -2.07
N THR A 57 2.19 -12.03 -2.90
CA THR A 57 1.30 -11.62 -4.00
C THR A 57 1.89 -11.83 -5.39
N GLY A 58 3.21 -12.00 -5.51
CA GLY A 58 3.93 -11.99 -6.78
C GLY A 58 4.13 -10.60 -7.38
N ILE A 59 3.69 -9.53 -6.70
CA ILE A 59 3.88 -8.16 -7.15
C ILE A 59 5.36 -7.79 -7.11
N ASP A 60 5.84 -7.06 -8.12
CA ASP A 60 7.19 -6.51 -8.13
C ASP A 60 7.40 -5.52 -6.97
N LYS A 61 8.49 -5.72 -6.22
CA LYS A 61 8.90 -4.88 -5.10
C LYS A 61 9.07 -3.42 -5.53
N ASN A 62 9.57 -3.18 -6.74
CA ASN A 62 9.79 -1.83 -7.25
C ASN A 62 8.46 -1.09 -7.39
N LYS A 63 7.39 -1.75 -7.86
CA LYS A 63 6.05 -1.14 -7.95
C LYS A 63 5.48 -0.77 -6.58
N LEU A 64 5.67 -1.64 -5.58
CA LEU A 64 5.26 -1.37 -4.20
C LEU A 64 6.05 -0.21 -3.59
N PHE A 65 7.36 -0.15 -3.87
CA PHE A 65 8.23 0.94 -3.46
C PHE A 65 7.81 2.27 -4.11
N ASP A 66 7.59 2.28 -5.41
CA ASP A 66 7.15 3.46 -6.16
C ASP A 66 5.84 4.01 -5.59
N ILE A 67 4.88 3.15 -5.26
CA ILE A 67 3.63 3.56 -4.61
C ILE A 67 3.87 4.22 -3.26
N SER A 68 4.73 3.63 -2.42
CA SER A 68 5.11 4.20 -1.12
C SER A 68 5.75 5.58 -1.29
N TYR A 69 6.69 5.71 -2.23
CA TYR A 69 7.44 6.92 -2.53
C TYR A 69 6.58 8.02 -3.16
N PHE A 70 5.77 7.70 -4.17
CA PHE A 70 4.87 8.66 -4.82
C PHE A 70 3.79 9.16 -3.87
N PHE A 71 3.30 8.32 -2.96
CA PHE A 71 2.40 8.78 -1.91
C PHE A 71 3.10 9.79 -0.99
N ALA A 72 4.30 9.48 -0.51
CA ALA A 72 5.05 10.37 0.38
C ALA A 72 5.34 11.73 -0.28
N THR A 73 5.77 11.74 -1.53
CA THR A 73 6.05 12.97 -2.29
C THR A 73 4.80 13.79 -2.60
N LYS A 74 3.65 13.14 -2.88
CA LYS A 74 2.37 13.84 -3.02
C LYS A 74 1.93 14.50 -1.71
N VAL A 75 2.04 13.78 -0.59
CA VAL A 75 1.71 14.31 0.74
C VAL A 75 2.61 15.49 1.11
N ASP A 76 3.91 15.35 0.90
CA ASP A 76 4.90 16.41 1.16
C ASP A 76 4.59 17.68 0.35
N LYS A 77 4.30 17.55 -0.96
CA LYS A 77 3.88 18.67 -1.81
C LYS A 77 2.58 19.33 -1.36
N LEU A 78 1.64 18.58 -0.81
CA LEU A 78 0.39 19.13 -0.27
C LEU A 78 0.64 19.91 1.03
N GLN A 79 1.53 19.42 1.89
CA GLN A 79 1.90 20.09 3.14
C GLN A 79 2.65 21.41 2.88
N GLN A 80 3.57 21.43 1.91
CA GLN A 80 4.29 22.65 1.52
C GLN A 80 3.40 23.72 0.91
N LYS A 81 2.29 23.37 0.24
CA LYS A 81 1.32 24.33 -0.30
C LYS A 81 0.32 24.87 0.73
N ALA A 82 0.20 24.20 1.87
CA ALA A 82 -0.73 24.57 2.94
C ALA A 82 -0.07 25.40 4.05
N SER A 83 1.24 25.64 3.95
CA SER A 83 2.03 26.53 4.82
C SER A 83 2.26 27.87 4.13
#